data_AF-A0A3D6DLI8-F1
#
_entry.id   AF-A0A3D6DLI8-F1
#
_cell.length_a   1.000
_cell.length_b   1.000
_cell.length_c   1.000
_cell.angle_alpha   90.00
_cell.angle_beta   90.00
_cell.angle_gamma   90.00
#
_symmetry.space_group_name_H-M   'P 1'
#
loop_
_entity.id
_entity.type
_entity.pdbx_description
1 polymer ?
#
loop_
_entity_poly.entity_id
_entity_poly.type
_entity_poly.pdbx_seq_one_letter_code
_entity_poly.pdbx_strand_id
1 'polypeptide(L)'
;METLLYNTQRTPLIIPEYGRHVQIMINQIMETKEREERNKMASAVIGIMGNMNPHLRDVPDFQHKLWDQLFIMSNFGLDVDCPFEKPLKEVLEQKPERLSYPQKTPKYRFYGNNIKSMITVAMGWEDGDLKNALILNIANHMKKCFLNWNK
;
A
#
# COMPACT_ATOMS: atom_id res chain seq x y z
N MET A 1 -16.23 -37.18 -3.63
CA MET A 1 -16.53 -35.87 -3.03
C MET A 1 -16.00 -35.90 -1.60
N GLU A 2 -14.88 -35.23 -1.33
CA GLU A 2 -14.38 -35.08 0.05
C GLU A 2 -15.17 -33.97 0.75
N THR A 3 -16.12 -34.34 1.60
CA THR A 3 -17.13 -33.40 2.09
C THR A 3 -16.78 -32.69 3.39
N LEU A 4 -15.71 -33.05 4.13
CA LEU A 4 -15.36 -32.37 5.40
C LEU A 4 -13.85 -32.40 5.69
N LEU A 5 -13.08 -31.51 5.05
CA LEU A 5 -11.68 -31.26 5.41
C LEU A 5 -11.59 -30.00 6.29
N TYR A 6 -10.76 -30.06 7.34
CA TYR A 6 -10.52 -28.94 8.24
C TYR A 6 -9.84 -27.77 7.52
N ASN A 7 -10.24 -26.54 7.85
CA ASN A 7 -9.73 -25.33 7.22
C ASN A 7 -8.20 -25.15 7.35
N THR A 8 -7.59 -25.74 8.38
CA THR A 8 -6.14 -25.70 8.64
C THR A 8 -5.32 -26.62 7.74
N GLN A 9 -5.95 -27.62 7.11
CA GLN A 9 -5.30 -28.55 6.17
C GLN A 9 -5.47 -28.13 4.71
N ARG A 10 -6.30 -27.11 4.46
CA ARG A 10 -6.61 -26.63 3.10
C ARG A 10 -5.57 -25.60 2.65
N THR A 11 -5.39 -25.51 1.34
CA THR A 11 -4.54 -24.48 0.75
C THR A 11 -5.02 -23.09 1.17
N PRO A 12 -4.12 -22.18 1.57
CA PRO A 12 -4.48 -20.82 1.90
C PRO A 12 -5.12 -20.15 0.67
N LEU A 13 -6.16 -19.36 0.91
CA LEU A 13 -6.77 -18.54 -0.13
C LEU A 13 -5.93 -17.27 -0.30
N ILE A 14 -5.56 -16.95 -1.54
CA ILE A 14 -4.82 -15.72 -1.84
C ILE A 14 -5.76 -14.51 -1.71
N ILE A 15 -7.00 -14.64 -2.21
CA ILE A 15 -8.05 -13.62 -2.14
C ILE A 15 -9.31 -14.26 -1.55
N PRO A 16 -9.57 -14.15 -0.23
CA PRO A 16 -10.71 -14.76 0.43
C PRO A 16 -12.08 -14.33 -0.11
N GLU A 17 -12.18 -13.14 -0.70
CA GLU A 17 -13.40 -12.49 -1.18
C GLU A 17 -14.12 -13.28 -2.28
N TYR A 18 -13.37 -14.03 -3.11
CA TYR A 18 -13.92 -14.84 -4.18
C TYR A 18 -14.26 -16.28 -3.75
N GLY A 19 -13.90 -16.65 -2.53
CA GLY A 19 -14.14 -17.98 -1.98
C GLY A 19 -13.32 -19.09 -2.66
N ARG A 20 -13.61 -20.34 -2.26
CA ARG A 20 -12.82 -21.53 -2.67
C ARG A 20 -13.14 -22.02 -4.08
N HIS A 21 -14.38 -21.87 -4.52
CA HIS A 21 -14.80 -22.36 -5.83
C HIS A 21 -14.04 -21.67 -6.95
N VAL A 22 -13.78 -20.36 -6.83
CA VAL A 22 -12.94 -19.63 -7.79
C VAL A 22 -11.51 -20.14 -7.79
N GLN A 23 -10.91 -20.35 -6.61
CA GLN A 23 -9.56 -20.91 -6.55
C GLN A 23 -9.47 -22.30 -7.21
N ILE A 24 -10.48 -23.16 -7.03
CA ILE A 24 -10.54 -24.47 -7.68
C ILE A 24 -10.64 -24.33 -9.21
N MET A 25 -11.49 -23.42 -9.71
CA MET A 25 -11.60 -23.17 -11.15
C MET A 25 -10.28 -22.64 -11.73
N ILE A 26 -9.57 -21.76 -11.02
CA ILE A 26 -8.26 -21.26 -11.47
C ILE A 26 -7.22 -22.38 -11.48
N ASN A 27 -7.21 -23.26 -10.48
CA ASN A 27 -6.33 -24.42 -10.46
C ASN A 27 -6.61 -25.35 -11.66
N GLN A 28 -7.88 -25.58 -12.00
CA GLN A 28 -8.26 -26.36 -13.18
C GLN A 28 -7.78 -25.71 -14.48
N ILE A 29 -7.88 -24.38 -14.60
CA ILE A 29 -7.37 -23.64 -15.76
C ILE A 29 -5.86 -23.86 -15.94
N MET A 30 -5.11 -23.89 -14.84
CA MET A 30 -3.66 -24.14 -14.88
C MET A 30 -3.31 -25.56 -15.34
N GLU A 31 -4.15 -26.55 -15.05
CA GLU A 31 -3.94 -27.95 -15.46
C GLU A 31 -4.27 -28.20 -16.93
N THR A 32 -5.10 -27.35 -17.56
CA THR A 32 -5.50 -27.51 -18.96
C THR A 32 -4.36 -27.20 -19.93
N LYS A 33 -4.10 -28.15 -20.82
CA LYS A 33 -3.00 -28.11 -21.79
C LYS A 33 -3.33 -27.29 -23.05
N GLU A 34 -4.59 -27.28 -23.47
CA GLU A 34 -5.00 -26.59 -24.68
C GLU A 34 -5.17 -25.07 -24.44
N ARG A 35 -4.50 -24.26 -25.26
CA ARG A 35 -4.54 -22.79 -25.12
C ARG A 35 -5.92 -22.21 -25.38
N GLU A 36 -6.65 -22.71 -26.39
CA GLU A 36 -7.99 -22.21 -26.69
C GLU A 36 -8.97 -22.48 -25.55
N GLU A 37 -8.96 -23.70 -25.02
CA GLU A 37 -9.80 -24.09 -23.89
C GLU A 37 -9.45 -23.27 -22.64
N ARG A 38 -8.15 -23.07 -22.37
CA ARG A 38 -7.67 -22.23 -21.27
C ARG A 38 -8.18 -20.79 -21.37
N ASN A 39 -8.12 -20.18 -22.55
CA ASN A 39 -8.61 -18.82 -22.79
C ASN A 39 -10.13 -18.71 -22.58
N LYS A 40 -10.89 -19.71 -23.05
CA LYS A 40 -12.35 -19.79 -22.87
C LYS A 40 -12.72 -19.89 -21.39
N MET A 41 -12.06 -20.78 -20.65
CA MET A 41 -12.29 -20.93 -19.21
C MET A 41 -11.88 -19.70 -18.41
N ALA A 42 -10.74 -19.05 -18.75
CA ALA A 42 -10.32 -17.82 -18.07
C ALA A 42 -11.36 -16.71 -18.24
N SER A 43 -11.90 -16.55 -19.45
CA SER A 43 -12.98 -15.59 -19.73
C SER A 43 -14.25 -15.91 -18.94
N ALA A 44 -14.61 -17.19 -18.81
CA ALA A 44 -15.75 -17.63 -18.02
C ALA A 44 -15.57 -17.35 -16.51
N VAL A 45 -14.37 -17.62 -15.97
CA VAL A 45 -14.05 -17.33 -14.56
C VAL A 45 -14.11 -15.84 -14.27
N ILE A 46 -13.63 -14.98 -15.17
CA ILE A 46 -13.74 -13.51 -15.04
C ILE A 46 -15.20 -13.07 -15.01
N GLY A 47 -16.06 -13.67 -15.83
CA GLY A 47 -17.50 -13.44 -15.79
C GLY A 47 -18.11 -13.79 -14.42
N ILE A 48 -17.69 -14.91 -13.82
CA ILE A 48 -18.14 -15.32 -12.49
C ILE A 48 -17.62 -14.36 -11.40
N MET A 49 -16.35 -13.99 -11.45
CA MET A 49 -15.75 -13.01 -10.52
C MET A 49 -16.47 -11.65 -10.62
N GLY A 50 -16.83 -11.24 -11.84
CA GLY A 50 -17.59 -10.02 -12.12
C GLY A 50 -18.99 -10.02 -11.49
N ASN A 51 -19.67 -11.17 -11.51
CA ASN A 51 -21.00 -11.31 -10.91
C ASN A 51 -20.98 -11.32 -9.38
N MET A 52 -19.90 -11.80 -8.76
CA MET A 52 -19.79 -11.81 -7.30
C MET A 52 -19.55 -10.42 -6.71
N ASN A 53 -18.86 -9.54 -7.44
CA ASN A 53 -18.59 -8.16 -7.01
C ASN A 53 -19.24 -7.13 -7.95
N PRO A 54 -20.59 -7.03 -7.97
CA PRO A 54 -21.30 -6.11 -8.87
C PRO A 54 -21.04 -4.64 -8.56
N HIS A 55 -20.68 -4.31 -7.31
CA HIS A 55 -20.35 -2.96 -6.84
C HIS A 55 -19.13 -2.35 -7.54
N LEU A 56 -18.27 -3.17 -8.14
CA LEU A 56 -17.09 -2.69 -8.83
C LEU A 56 -17.37 -2.33 -10.30
N ARG A 57 -18.59 -2.57 -10.82
CA ARG A 57 -18.95 -2.32 -12.22
C ARG A 57 -18.91 -0.83 -12.60
N ASP A 58 -19.10 0.06 -11.64
CA ASP A 58 -19.07 1.51 -11.86
C ASP A 58 -17.64 2.09 -11.83
N VAL A 59 -16.63 1.26 -11.55
CA VAL A 59 -15.23 1.68 -11.49
C VAL A 59 -14.62 1.55 -12.89
N PRO A 60 -14.14 2.65 -13.52
CA PRO A 60 -13.31 2.54 -14.70
C PRO A 60 -12.12 1.63 -14.36
N ASP A 61 -11.81 0.68 -15.25
CA ASP A 61 -10.80 -0.38 -15.08
C ASP A 61 -11.19 -1.56 -14.16
N PHE A 62 -12.49 -1.81 -13.95
CA PHE A 62 -12.92 -3.03 -13.25
C PHE A 62 -12.41 -4.33 -13.90
N GLN A 63 -12.50 -4.43 -15.22
CA GLN A 63 -12.05 -5.60 -15.95
C GLN A 63 -10.55 -5.84 -15.75
N HIS A 64 -9.75 -4.77 -15.74
CA HIS A 64 -8.31 -4.84 -15.47
C HIS A 64 -8.04 -5.46 -14.09
N LYS A 65 -8.74 -4.99 -13.06
CA LYS A 65 -8.59 -5.52 -11.69
C LYS A 65 -8.95 -7.00 -11.58
N LEU A 66 -9.97 -7.46 -12.30
CA LEU A 66 -10.34 -8.89 -12.31
C LEU A 66 -9.24 -9.74 -12.95
N TRP A 67 -8.69 -9.28 -14.07
CA TRP A 67 -7.54 -9.93 -14.71
C TRP A 67 -6.33 -9.96 -13.76
N ASP A 68 -6.02 -8.86 -13.09
CA ASP A 68 -4.92 -8.81 -12.12
C ASP A 68 -5.11 -9.83 -11.00
N GLN A 69 -6.32 -9.90 -10.44
CA GLN A 69 -6.64 -10.83 -9.37
C GLN A 69 -6.56 -12.28 -9.82
N LEU A 70 -6.94 -12.58 -11.07
CA LEU A 70 -6.80 -13.91 -11.66
C LEU A 70 -5.31 -14.30 -11.85
N PHE A 71 -4.47 -13.37 -12.29
CA PHE A 71 -3.02 -13.61 -12.38
C PHE A 71 -2.37 -13.78 -11.00
N ILE A 72 -2.77 -12.99 -10.01
CA ILE A 72 -2.32 -13.13 -8.62
C ILE A 72 -2.71 -14.50 -8.06
N MET A 73 -3.97 -14.92 -8.26
CA MET A 73 -4.48 -16.21 -7.78
C MET A 73 -3.84 -17.44 -8.46
N SER A 74 -3.31 -17.26 -9.67
CA SER A 74 -2.55 -18.28 -10.42
C SER A 74 -1.03 -18.17 -10.23
N ASN A 75 -0.56 -17.34 -9.29
CA ASN A 75 0.86 -17.08 -9.02
C ASN A 75 1.65 -16.73 -10.31
N PHE A 76 1.02 -15.97 -11.22
CA PHE A 76 1.57 -15.52 -12.50
C PHE A 76 1.96 -16.64 -13.49
N GLY A 77 1.64 -17.90 -13.21
CA GLY A 77 1.98 -19.04 -14.07
C GLY A 77 1.05 -19.21 -15.28
N LEU A 78 0.00 -18.40 -15.37
CA LEU A 78 -1.02 -18.54 -16.39
C LEU A 78 -0.63 -17.85 -17.70
N ASP A 79 -0.54 -18.63 -18.78
CA ASP A 79 -0.38 -18.12 -20.15
C ASP A 79 -1.74 -18.08 -20.86
N VAL A 80 -2.35 -16.89 -20.86
CA VAL A 80 -3.66 -16.56 -21.43
C VAL A 80 -3.55 -15.23 -22.17
N ASP A 81 -4.33 -15.10 -23.25
CA ASP A 81 -4.44 -13.88 -24.05
C ASP A 81 -5.23 -12.81 -23.29
N CYS A 82 -4.52 -12.03 -22.47
CA CYS A 82 -5.06 -10.88 -21.76
C CYS A 82 -4.90 -9.62 -22.62
N PRO A 83 -5.95 -8.80 -22.78
CA PRO A 83 -5.87 -7.53 -23.51
C PRO A 83 -5.15 -6.42 -22.72
N PHE A 84 -4.81 -6.67 -21.45
CA PHE A 84 -4.15 -5.72 -20.55
C PHE A 84 -2.74 -6.20 -20.16
N GLU A 85 -1.89 -5.28 -19.72
CA GLU A 85 -0.53 -5.59 -19.29
C GLU A 85 -0.53 -6.56 -18.10
N LYS A 86 0.33 -7.58 -18.15
CA LYS A 86 0.41 -8.56 -17.06
C LYS A 86 0.98 -7.86 -15.82
N PRO A 87 0.36 -8.01 -14.64
CA PRO A 87 0.93 -7.48 -13.41
C PRO A 87 2.31 -8.10 -13.16
N LEU A 88 3.30 -7.26 -12.83
CA LEU A 88 4.65 -7.70 -12.51
C LEU A 88 4.71 -8.13 -11.05
N LYS A 89 5.08 -9.40 -10.82
CA LYS A 89 5.27 -9.96 -9.47
C LYS A 89 6.21 -9.12 -8.60
N GLU A 90 7.25 -8.57 -9.21
CA GLU A 90 8.25 -7.72 -8.56
C GLU A 90 7.67 -6.44 -7.96
N VAL A 91 6.63 -5.87 -8.58
CA VAL A 91 5.97 -4.63 -8.10
C VAL A 91 5.09 -4.93 -6.89
N LEU A 92 4.46 -6.12 -6.84
CA LEU A 92 3.61 -6.50 -5.71
C LEU A 92 4.42 -6.96 -4.48
N GLU A 93 5.59 -7.57 -4.69
CA GLU A 93 6.48 -8.00 -3.60
C GLU A 93 7.34 -6.86 -3.03
N GLN A 94 7.36 -5.69 -3.68
CA GLN A 94 8.05 -4.52 -3.15
C GLN A 94 7.44 -4.13 -1.81
N LYS A 95 8.26 -4.30 -0.76
CA LYS A 95 7.91 -3.81 0.57
C LYS A 95 7.81 -2.29 0.51
N PRO A 96 6.82 -1.69 1.17
CA PRO A 96 6.75 -0.24 1.28
C PRO A 96 8.03 0.27 1.93
N GLU A 97 8.52 1.41 1.45
CA GLU A 97 9.70 2.03 2.03
C GLU A 97 9.46 2.33 3.52
N ARG A 98 10.46 2.01 4.33
CA ARG A 98 10.41 2.32 5.76
C ARG A 98 10.48 3.83 5.93
N LEU A 99 9.38 4.44 6.36
CA LEU A 99 9.38 5.82 6.79
C LEU A 99 10.32 5.96 7.99
N SER A 100 11.29 6.88 7.92
CA SER A 100 12.09 7.24 9.08
C SER A 100 11.17 7.86 10.13
N TYR A 101 11.01 7.19 11.28
CA TYR A 101 10.27 7.78 12.39
C TYR A 101 10.99 9.07 12.83
N PRO A 102 10.28 10.20 13.01
CA PRO A 102 10.91 11.44 13.43
C PRO A 102 11.43 11.29 14.87
N GLN A 103 12.70 10.90 15.02
CA GLN A 103 13.39 10.85 16.30
C GLN A 103 13.69 12.27 16.77
N LYS A 104 12.69 12.90 17.37
CA LYS A 104 12.81 14.21 17.99
C LYS A 104 12.92 14.05 19.50
N THR A 105 14.13 13.77 20.00
CA THR A 105 14.44 13.79 21.43
C THR A 105 15.06 15.15 21.81
N PRO A 106 14.25 16.18 22.14
CA PRO A 106 14.81 17.49 22.48
C PRO A 106 15.62 17.39 23.78
N LYS A 107 16.92 17.73 23.70
CA LYS A 107 17.80 17.90 24.88
C LYS A 107 17.21 18.91 25.88
N TYR A 108 16.56 19.95 25.36
CA TYR A 108 15.88 20.99 26.15
C TYR A 108 14.36 20.84 26.04
N ARG A 109 13.76 20.03 26.91
CA ARG A 109 12.31 19.74 26.92
C ARG A 109 11.44 21.00 27.01
N PHE A 110 11.86 22.00 27.77
CA PHE A 110 11.15 23.25 27.99
C PHE A 110 10.97 24.11 26.73
N TYR A 111 11.91 24.00 25.78
CA TYR A 111 11.91 24.77 24.52
C TYR A 111 11.39 23.96 23.33
N GLY A 112 11.23 22.65 23.49
CA GLY A 112 10.82 21.74 22.42
C GLY A 112 11.79 21.74 21.23
N ASN A 113 11.30 21.25 20.09
CA ASN A 113 12.10 21.20 18.85
C ASN A 113 12.01 22.49 18.04
N ASN A 114 10.95 23.29 18.23
CA ASN A 114 10.68 24.46 17.40
C ASN A 114 11.73 25.55 17.60
N ILE A 115 12.13 25.83 18.84
CA ILE A 115 13.18 26.82 19.12
C ILE A 115 14.51 26.37 18.53
N LYS A 116 14.84 25.08 18.62
CA LYS A 116 16.04 24.51 17.98
C LYS A 116 16.00 24.71 16.47
N SER A 117 14.88 24.40 15.81
CA SER A 117 14.72 24.61 14.37
C SER A 117 14.81 26.08 13.97
N MET A 118 14.19 26.99 14.74
CA MET A 118 14.29 28.44 14.50
C MET A 118 15.73 28.95 14.60
N ILE A 119 16.49 28.47 15.59
CA ILE A 119 17.92 28.79 15.74
C ILE A 119 18.72 28.26 14.55
N THR A 120 18.48 27.02 14.11
CA THR A 120 19.15 26.45 12.91
C THR A 120 18.89 27.29 11.67
N VAL A 121 17.66 27.73 11.45
CA VAL A 121 17.31 28.60 10.31
C VAL A 121 18.00 29.96 10.43
N ALA A 122 18.00 30.56 11.63
CA ALA A 122 18.64 31.86 11.86
C ALA A 122 20.16 31.82 11.66
N MET A 123 20.82 30.69 11.93
CA MET A 123 22.26 30.50 11.64
C MET A 123 22.56 30.48 10.14
N GLY A 124 21.61 30.09 9.30
CA GLY A 124 21.76 30.04 7.84
C GLY A 124 21.51 31.37 7.12
N TRP A 125 21.13 32.43 7.84
CA TRP A 125 20.87 33.75 7.25
C TRP A 125 22.12 34.63 7.29
N GLU A 126 22.27 35.46 6.25
CA GLU A 126 23.29 36.50 6.20
C GLU A 126 23.05 37.58 7.28
N ASP A 127 24.13 38.22 7.73
CA ASP A 127 24.06 39.25 8.74
C ASP A 127 23.35 40.49 8.18
N GLY A 128 22.17 40.79 8.73
CA GLY A 128 21.32 41.90 8.32
C GLY A 128 20.15 42.12 9.28
N ASP A 129 19.36 43.16 9.04
CA ASP A 129 18.26 43.58 9.92
C ASP A 129 17.23 42.48 10.15
N LEU A 130 16.97 41.65 9.13
CA LEU A 130 16.05 40.52 9.20
C LEU A 130 16.53 39.42 10.15
N LYS A 131 17.84 39.14 10.17
CA LYS A 131 18.44 38.16 11.10
C LYS A 131 18.38 38.67 12.54
N ASN A 132 18.68 39.96 12.74
CA ASN A 132 18.59 40.59 14.06
C ASN A 132 17.15 40.58 14.60
N ALA A 133 16.17 40.92 13.77
CA ALA A 133 14.76 40.84 14.12
C ALA A 133 14.32 39.41 14.47
N LEU A 134 14.80 38.40 13.72
CA LEU A 134 14.52 36.99 14.01
C LEU A 134 15.13 36.54 15.33
N ILE A 135 16.38 36.92 15.62
CA ILE A 135 17.05 36.62 16.90
C ILE A 135 16.29 37.20 18.08
N LEU A 136 15.85 38.46 17.99
CA LEU A 136 15.05 39.11 19.03
C LEU A 136 13.72 38.40 19.27
N ASN A 137 13.04 37.98 18.20
CA ASN A 137 11.79 37.22 18.30
C ASN A 137 12.01 35.84 18.95
N ILE A 138 13.09 35.13 18.59
CA ILE A 138 13.45 33.85 19.21
C ILE A 138 13.73 34.04 20.71
N ALA A 139 14.48 35.08 21.08
CA ALA A 139 14.77 35.40 22.48
C ALA A 139 13.51 35.71 23.30
N ASN A 140 12.57 36.49 22.73
CA ASN A 140 11.27 36.76 23.35
C ASN A 140 10.45 35.47 23.51
N HIS A 141 10.45 34.60 22.51
CA HIS A 141 9.77 33.31 22.58
C HIS A 141 10.38 32.40 23.66
N MET A 142 11.71 32.35 23.76
CA MET A 142 12.42 31.62 24.83
C MET A 142 12.04 32.14 26.23
N LYS A 143 11.96 33.47 26.41
CA LYS A 143 11.53 34.07 27.69
C LYS A 143 10.10 33.67 28.04
N LYS A 144 9.19 33.65 27.06
CA LYS A 144 7.80 33.21 27.25
C LYS A 144 7.72 31.73 27.64
N CYS A 145 8.47 30.85 26.96
CA CYS A 145 8.52 29.43 27.29
C CYS A 145 9.07 29.19 28.71
N PHE A 146 10.12 29.91 29.11
CA PHE A 146 10.70 29.83 30.45
C PHE A 146 9.68 30.19 31.54
N LEU A 147 8.97 31.32 31.38
CA LEU A 147 7.96 31.75 32.35
C LEU A 147 6.78 30.77 32.47
N ASN A 148 6.42 30.10 31.38
CA ASN A 148 5.31 29.15 31.38
C ASN A 148 5.67 27.81 32.07
N TRP A 149 6.93 27.37 31.97
CA TRP A 149 7.38 26.11 32.54
C TRP A 149 7.88 26.20 33.99
N ASN A 150 8.30 27.39 34.46
CA ASN A 150 8.80 27.62 35.82
C ASN A 150 7.74 28.20 36.77
N LYS A 151 6.45 27.96 36.50
CA LYS A 151 5.34 28.37 37.35
C LYS A 151 4.87 27.23 38.24
#